data_AF-A0AAP5H3K9-F1
#
_entry.id   AF-A0AAP5H3K9-F1
#
_cell.length_a   1.000
_cell.length_b   1.000
_cell.length_c   1.000
_cell.angle_alpha   90.00
_cell.angle_beta   90.00
_cell.angle_gamma   90.00
#
_symmetry.space_group_name_H-M   'P 1'
#
loop_
_entity.id
_entity.type
_entity.pdbx_description
1 polymer ?
#
loop_
_entity_poly.entity_id
_entity_poly.type
_entity_poly.pdbx_seq_one_letter_code
_entity_poly.pdbx_strand_id
1 'polypeptide(L)'
;MASIAELAEEIKTDKIKNEDLIVCLEARNLRVVAMAMFKLIERNYCNISIVDRLSELGELLTDNKFIGPWQFGHVAIATLSLLENEDAKIKFNELFERLSDNDKYLVDNFIKLESYKI
;
A
#
# COMPACT_ATOMS: atom_id res chain seq x y z
N MET A 1 6.28 19.34 10.99
CA MET A 1 5.60 18.15 10.45
C MET A 1 4.12 18.42 10.46
N ALA A 2 3.44 18.20 9.34
CA ALA A 2 1.98 18.23 9.29
C ALA A 2 1.42 17.23 10.29
N SER A 3 0.31 17.57 10.93
CA SER A 3 -0.44 16.66 11.79
C SER A 3 -1.06 15.52 10.96
N ILE A 4 -1.41 14.42 11.62
CA ILE A 4 -2.13 13.29 10.99
C ILE A 4 -3.42 13.75 10.32
N ALA A 5 -4.13 14.71 10.91
CA ALA A 5 -5.38 15.24 10.37
C ALA A 5 -5.13 16.07 9.10
N GLU A 6 -4.07 16.87 9.07
CA GLU A 6 -3.67 17.64 7.89
C GLU A 6 -3.25 16.70 6.74
N LEU A 7 -2.41 15.71 7.00
CA LEU A 7 -2.01 14.72 5.98
C LEU A 7 -3.21 13.95 5.41
N ALA A 8 -4.13 13.51 6.26
CA ALA A 8 -5.34 12.83 5.81
C ALA A 8 -6.20 13.73 4.93
N GLU A 9 -6.36 15.01 5.29
CA GLU A 9 -7.13 15.97 4.50
C GLU A 9 -6.43 16.32 3.18
N GLU A 10 -5.11 16.46 3.18
CA GLU A 10 -4.32 16.70 1.97
C GLU A 10 -4.40 15.53 0.98
N ILE A 11 -4.36 14.29 1.45
CA ILE A 11 -4.57 13.10 0.60
C ILE A 11 -5.99 13.12 0.04
N LYS A 12 -6.99 13.34 0.91
CA LYS A 12 -8.41 13.33 0.53
C LYS A 12 -8.77 14.43 -0.48
N THR A 13 -8.16 15.61 -0.33
CA THR A 13 -8.39 16.77 -1.20
C THR A 13 -7.43 16.86 -2.38
N ASP A 14 -6.63 15.81 -2.61
CA ASP A 14 -5.65 15.71 -3.70
C ASP A 14 -4.56 16.80 -3.69
N LYS A 15 -4.35 17.46 -2.55
CA LYS A 15 -3.35 18.53 -2.38
C LYS A 15 -1.96 18.00 -2.04
N ILE A 16 -1.88 16.77 -1.56
CA ILE A 16 -0.59 16.14 -1.24
C ILE A 16 0.26 15.98 -2.50
N LYS A 17 1.56 16.25 -2.41
CA LYS A 17 2.48 16.00 -3.53
C LYS A 17 2.92 14.55 -3.56
N ASN A 18 3.40 14.11 -4.72
CA ASN A 18 3.88 12.73 -4.89
C ASN A 18 5.05 12.42 -3.96
N GLU A 19 5.96 13.37 -3.78
CA GLU A 19 7.14 13.24 -2.92
C GLU A 19 6.76 13.12 -1.43
N ASP A 20 5.60 13.63 -1.03
CA ASP A 20 5.12 13.58 0.35
C ASP A 20 4.37 12.28 0.68
N LEU A 21 4.04 11.45 -0.34
CA LEU A 21 3.35 10.18 -0.13
C LEU A 21 4.23 9.17 0.63
N ILE A 22 5.55 9.24 0.51
CA ILE A 22 6.47 8.39 1.30
C ILE A 22 6.39 8.72 2.79
N VAL A 23 6.30 10.01 3.15
CA VAL A 23 6.14 10.44 4.54
C VAL A 23 4.83 9.89 5.10
N CYS A 24 3.79 9.81 4.29
CA CYS A 24 2.53 9.20 4.68
C CYS A 24 2.63 7.68 4.85
N LEU A 25 3.47 6.98 4.08
CA LEU A 25 3.74 5.55 4.24
C LEU A 25 4.53 5.23 5.53
N GLU A 26 5.24 6.21 6.09
CA GLU A 26 5.99 6.12 7.34
C GLU A 26 5.16 6.56 8.57
N ALA A 27 3.94 7.04 8.35
CA ALA A 27 3.09 7.50 9.44
C ALA A 27 2.73 6.36 10.41
N ARG A 28 2.68 6.68 11.70
CA ARG A 28 2.18 5.73 12.73
C ARG A 28 0.69 5.41 12.59
N ASN A 29 -0.03 6.19 11.80
CA ASN A 29 -1.46 6.06 11.61
C ASN A 29 -1.76 5.20 10.37
N LEU A 30 -2.24 3.98 10.59
CA LEU A 30 -2.53 3.01 9.52
C LEU A 30 -3.53 3.53 8.48
N ARG A 31 -4.45 4.41 8.88
CA ARG A 31 -5.40 5.04 7.95
C ARG A 31 -4.67 5.95 6.97
N VAL A 32 -3.73 6.78 7.44
CA VAL A 32 -2.91 7.65 6.57
C VAL A 32 -2.06 6.81 5.62
N VAL A 33 -1.41 5.76 6.12
CA VAL A 33 -0.58 4.87 5.29
C VAL A 33 -1.44 4.22 4.19
N ALA A 34 -2.64 3.74 4.51
CA ALA A 34 -3.52 3.15 3.49
C ALA A 34 -4.06 4.15 2.47
N MET A 35 -4.45 5.35 2.93
CA MET A 35 -4.83 6.42 2.01
C MET A 35 -3.68 6.75 1.05
N ALA A 36 -2.44 6.75 1.54
CA ALA A 36 -1.26 6.93 0.69
C ALA A 36 -1.07 5.78 -0.29
N MET A 37 -1.21 4.51 0.13
CA MET A 37 -1.16 3.35 -0.78
C MET A 37 -2.17 3.48 -1.92
N PHE A 38 -3.42 3.84 -1.61
CA PHE A 38 -4.44 4.02 -2.65
C PHE A 38 -4.13 5.20 -3.56
N LYS A 39 -3.59 6.29 -3.00
CA LYS A 39 -3.19 7.46 -3.78
C LYS A 39 -2.01 7.17 -4.70
N LEU A 40 -1.09 6.30 -4.29
CA LEU A 40 0.02 5.82 -5.13
C LEU A 40 -0.50 5.02 -6.32
N ILE A 41 -1.49 4.14 -6.10
CA ILE A 41 -2.16 3.39 -7.18
C ILE A 41 -2.88 4.36 -8.13
N GLU A 42 -3.68 5.28 -7.59
CA GLU A 42 -4.45 6.26 -8.37
C GLU A 42 -3.55 7.12 -9.27
N ARG A 43 -2.42 7.58 -8.73
CA ARG A 43 -1.47 8.43 -9.46
C ARG A 43 -0.42 7.64 -10.23
N ASN A 44 -0.40 6.33 -10.07
CA ASN A 44 0.64 5.44 -10.58
C ASN A 44 2.06 5.97 -10.27
N TYR A 45 2.26 6.51 -9.07
CA TYR A 45 3.52 7.09 -8.65
C TYR A 45 4.31 6.06 -7.84
N CYS A 46 5.52 5.76 -8.29
CA CYS A 46 6.39 4.80 -7.61
C CYS A 46 7.86 5.18 -7.83
N ASN A 47 8.64 5.13 -6.77
CA ASN A 47 10.09 5.23 -6.79
C ASN A 47 10.68 4.12 -5.90
N ILE A 48 11.99 3.96 -5.91
CA ILE A 48 12.65 2.88 -5.16
C ILE A 48 12.34 2.93 -3.65
N SER A 49 12.28 4.12 -3.05
CA SER A 49 11.95 4.27 -1.63
C SER A 49 10.52 3.84 -1.30
N ILE A 50 9.58 4.06 -2.22
CA ILE A 50 8.20 3.54 -2.10
C ILE A 50 8.20 2.01 -2.21
N VAL A 51 8.95 1.43 -3.14
CA VAL A 51 9.07 -0.03 -3.28
C VAL A 51 9.62 -0.65 -2.01
N ASP A 52 10.73 -0.13 -1.48
CA ASP A 52 11.35 -0.61 -0.25
C ASP A 52 10.37 -0.52 0.92
N ARG A 53 9.68 0.61 1.06
CA ARG A 53 8.74 0.81 2.15
C ARG A 53 7.52 -0.09 2.06
N LEU A 54 6.95 -0.26 0.86
CA LEU A 54 5.84 -1.19 0.64
C LEU A 54 6.27 -2.64 0.88
N SER A 55 7.51 -2.99 0.57
CA SER A 55 8.07 -4.31 0.87
C SER A 55 8.13 -4.56 2.37
N GLU A 56 8.66 -3.61 3.15
CA GLU A 56 8.69 -3.70 4.62
C GLU A 56 7.28 -3.85 5.21
N LEU A 57 6.32 -3.06 4.71
CA LEU A 57 4.92 -3.16 5.13
C LEU A 57 4.29 -4.49 4.72
N GLY A 58 4.68 -5.04 3.57
CA GLY A 58 4.22 -6.33 3.06
C GLY A 58 4.62 -7.51 3.94
N GLU A 59 5.76 -7.44 4.62
CA GLU A 59 6.17 -8.46 5.59
C GLU A 59 5.36 -8.43 6.90
N LEU A 60 4.59 -7.36 7.14
CA LEU A 60 3.72 -7.21 8.32
C LEU A 60 2.36 -7.90 8.13
N LEU A 61 2.37 -9.23 8.05
CA LEU A 61 1.18 -10.07 8.12
C LEU A 61 0.82 -10.36 9.58
N THR A 62 0.35 -9.33 10.27
CA THR A 62 -0.14 -9.44 11.66
C THR A 62 -1.63 -9.74 11.69
N ASP A 63 -2.13 -10.38 12.75
CA ASP A 63 -3.56 -10.72 12.96
C ASP A 63 -4.55 -9.52 12.97
N ASN A 64 -4.05 -8.30 12.76
CA ASN A 64 -4.87 -7.11 12.67
C ASN A 64 -5.49 -6.99 11.27
N LYS A 65 -6.77 -7.35 11.18
CA LYS A 65 -7.61 -7.05 10.02
C LYS A 65 -7.61 -5.54 9.76
N PHE A 66 -7.50 -5.16 8.49
CA PHE A 66 -7.44 -3.77 8.07
C PHE A 66 -8.70 -3.36 7.30
N ILE A 67 -8.96 -4.01 6.16
CA ILE A 67 -10.16 -3.82 5.35
C ILE A 67 -10.74 -5.20 5.05
N GLY A 68 -11.97 -5.47 5.50
CA GLY A 68 -12.59 -6.78 5.31
C GLY A 68 -11.70 -7.93 5.80
N PRO A 69 -11.42 -8.95 4.96
CA PRO A 69 -10.52 -10.05 5.31
C PRO A 69 -9.03 -9.69 5.19
N TRP A 70 -8.68 -8.55 4.58
CA TRP A 70 -7.30 -8.19 4.28
C TRP A 70 -6.62 -7.52 5.46
N GLN A 71 -5.43 -8.01 5.79
CA GLN A 71 -4.50 -7.35 6.70
C GLN A 71 -3.66 -6.30 5.97
N PHE A 72 -2.93 -5.50 6.75
CA PHE A 72 -2.11 -4.41 6.22
C PHE A 72 -1.06 -4.88 5.20
N GLY A 73 -0.33 -5.97 5.51
CA GLY A 73 0.66 -6.54 4.60
C GLY A 73 0.06 -7.01 3.27
N HIS A 74 -1.15 -7.58 3.28
CA HIS A 74 -1.84 -7.95 2.04
C HIS A 74 -2.06 -6.74 1.12
N VAL A 75 -2.48 -5.61 1.70
CA VAL A 75 -2.73 -4.39 0.93
C VAL A 75 -1.42 -3.78 0.42
N ALA A 76 -0.35 -3.82 1.21
CA ALA A 76 0.96 -3.35 0.78
C ALA A 76 1.54 -4.18 -0.38
N ILE A 77 1.44 -5.51 -0.30
CA ILE A 77 1.85 -6.41 -1.39
C ILE A 77 0.98 -6.18 -2.64
N ALA A 78 -0.34 -6.06 -2.48
CA ALA A 78 -1.23 -5.76 -3.60
C ALA A 78 -0.89 -4.40 -4.25
N THR A 79 -0.52 -3.40 -3.45
CA THR A 79 -0.10 -2.08 -3.94
C THR A 79 1.11 -2.21 -4.86
N LEU A 80 2.12 -3.03 -4.52
CA LEU A 80 3.27 -3.27 -5.40
C LEU A 80 2.87 -3.83 -6.77
N SER A 81 1.89 -4.75 -6.82
CA SER A 81 1.38 -5.33 -8.07
C SER A 81 0.64 -4.32 -8.94
N LEU A 82 -0.03 -3.37 -8.31
CA LEU A 82 -0.90 -2.38 -8.96
C LEU A 82 -0.15 -1.15 -9.49
N LEU A 83 1.14 -1.02 -9.19
CA LEU A 83 1.99 0.05 -9.72
C LEU A 83 2.61 -0.37 -11.06
N GLU A 84 2.61 0.51 -12.05
CA GLU A 84 3.25 0.29 -13.34
C GLU A 84 4.77 0.55 -13.27
N ASN A 85 5.43 -0.09 -12.31
CA ASN A 85 6.87 0.03 -12.08
C ASN A 85 7.51 -1.37 -12.02
N GLU A 86 8.60 -1.57 -12.78
CA GLU A 86 9.23 -2.89 -12.90
C GLU A 86 9.86 -3.36 -11.58
N ASP A 87 10.50 -2.47 -10.81
CA ASP A 87 11.05 -2.82 -9.49
C ASP A 87 9.93 -3.23 -8.52
N ALA A 88 8.77 -2.56 -8.58
CA ALA A 88 7.60 -2.90 -7.79
C ALA A 88 7.05 -4.29 -8.17
N LYS A 89 6.99 -4.63 -9.46
CA LYS A 89 6.55 -5.97 -9.92
C LYS A 89 7.52 -7.07 -9.52
N ILE A 90 8.83 -6.83 -9.63
CA ILE A 90 9.86 -7.78 -9.18
C ILE A 90 9.66 -8.03 -7.69
N LYS A 91 9.56 -6.95 -6.90
CA LYS A 91 9.37 -7.05 -5.45
C LYS A 91 8.06 -7.75 -5.09
N PHE A 92 6.97 -7.45 -5.79
CA PHE A 92 5.70 -8.15 -5.62
C PHE A 92 5.88 -9.66 -5.79
N ASN A 93 6.50 -10.12 -6.88
CA ASN A 93 6.69 -11.56 -7.12
C ASN A 93 7.52 -12.21 -6.01
N GLU A 94 8.62 -11.58 -5.59
CA GLU A 94 9.46 -12.07 -4.49
C GLU A 94 8.66 -12.22 -3.18
N LEU A 95 7.85 -11.23 -2.82
CA LEU A 95 7.04 -11.29 -1.60
C LEU A 95 5.92 -12.32 -1.74
N PHE A 96 5.21 -12.29 -2.87
CA PHE A 96 4.04 -13.12 -3.15
C PHE A 96 4.39 -14.60 -3.16
N GLU A 97 5.52 -15.01 -3.74
CA GLU A 97 5.93 -16.42 -3.78
C GLU A 97 6.13 -17.02 -2.39
N ARG A 98 6.61 -16.21 -1.43
CA ARG A 98 6.85 -16.60 -0.03
C ARG A 98 5.57 -16.70 0.82
N LEU A 99 4.45 -16.17 0.32
CA LEU A 99 3.17 -16.21 1.02
C LEU A 99 2.60 -17.62 1.09
N SER A 100 1.80 -17.87 2.14
CA SER A 100 0.93 -19.05 2.21
C SER A 100 -0.14 -18.99 1.12
N ASP A 101 -0.72 -20.14 0.75
CA ASP A 101 -1.77 -20.18 -0.27
C ASP A 101 -2.99 -19.32 0.10
N ASN A 102 -3.31 -19.22 1.39
CA ASN A 102 -4.39 -18.38 1.88
C ASN A 102 -4.07 -16.88 1.69
N ASP A 103 -2.85 -16.46 2.03
CA ASP A 103 -2.46 -15.05 1.89
C ASP A 103 -2.31 -14.66 0.42
N LYS A 104 -1.80 -15.57 -0.43
CA LYS A 104 -1.82 -15.41 -1.90
C LYS A 104 -3.23 -15.17 -2.40
N TYR A 105 -4.18 -16.02 -1.99
CA TYR A 105 -5.59 -15.86 -2.35
C TYR A 105 -6.14 -14.50 -1.92
N LEU A 106 -5.80 -14.03 -0.71
CA LEU A 106 -6.24 -12.73 -0.22
C LEU A 106 -5.65 -11.58 -1.07
N VAL A 107 -4.34 -11.58 -1.33
CA VAL A 107 -3.72 -10.55 -2.19
C VAL A 107 -4.36 -10.53 -3.58
N ASP A 108 -4.48 -11.69 -4.22
CA ASP A 108 -5.12 -11.83 -5.53
C ASP A 108 -6.55 -11.30 -5.54
N ASN A 109 -7.33 -11.62 -4.51
CA ASN A 109 -8.72 -11.23 -4.41
C ASN A 109 -8.86 -9.71 -4.22
N PHE A 110 -7.96 -9.09 -3.44
CA PHE A 110 -7.92 -7.63 -3.28
C PHE A 110 -7.72 -6.93 -4.63
N ILE A 111 -6.75 -7.41 -5.42
CA ILE A 111 -6.42 -6.87 -6.75
C ILE A 111 -7.62 -7.04 -7.68
N LYS A 112 -8.17 -8.27 -7.79
CA LYS A 112 -9.26 -8.61 -8.72
C LYS A 112 -10.56 -7.85 -8.44
N LEU A 113 -10.86 -7.61 -7.16
CA LEU A 113 -12.06 -6.86 -6.77
C LEU A 113 -11.89 -5.34 -6.85
N GLU A 114 -10.69 -4.86 -7.18
CA GLU A 114 -10.34 -3.44 -7.17
C GLU A 114 -10.72 -2.76 -5.84
N SER A 115 -10.51 -3.47 -4.72
CA SER A 115 -10.89 -3.05 -3.36
C SER A 115 -10.19 -1.76 -2.86
N TYR A 116 -9.35 -1.14 -3.69
CA TYR A 116 -8.72 0.15 -3.44
C TYR A 116 -9.55 1.34 -3.99
N LYS A 117 -10.60 1.10 -4.79
CA LYS A 117 -11.45 2.14 -5.38
C LYS A 117 -12.63 2.58 -4.47
N ILE A 118 -12.55 2.30 -3.16
CA ILE A 118 -13.64 2.54 -2.18
C ILE A 118 -13.72 4.02 -1.78
#